data_AF-A0A6A6GLD4-F1
#
_entry.id   AF-A0A6A6GLD4-F1
#
_cell.length_a   1.000
_cell.length_b   1.000
_cell.length_c   1.000
_cell.angle_alpha   90.00
_cell.angle_beta   90.00
_cell.angle_gamma   90.00
#
_symmetry.space_group_name_H-M   'P 1'
#
loop_
_entity.id
_entity.type
_entity.pdbx_description
1 polymer ?
#
loop_
_entity_poly.entity_id
_entity_poly.type
_entity_poly.pdbx_seq_one_letter_code
_entity_poly.pdbx_strand_id
1 'polypeptide(L)'
;MIVNGIAQEYCDADFSCNGDTGMFKGIMMRGFYEVYKARPSVGGGGIPQLLKNNADSIWNNARNTKNNMLGLNWSGPFKASTQIDYRLTYHISATMALVYASL
;
A
#
# COMPACT_ATOMS: atom_id res chain seq x y z
N MET A 1 -0.03 -7.81 7.62
CA MET A 1 1.09 -7.68 8.61
C MET A 1 2.03 -6.57 8.16
N ILE A 2 2.78 -5.92 9.06
CA ILE A 2 3.87 -5.01 8.67
C ILE A 2 5.19 -5.75 8.77
N VAL A 3 5.94 -5.86 7.68
CA VAL A 3 7.24 -6.53 7.60
C VAL A 3 8.27 -5.52 7.12
N ASN A 4 9.36 -5.33 7.89
CA ASN A 4 10.38 -4.32 7.60
C ASN A 4 9.80 -2.91 7.34
N GLY A 5 8.73 -2.55 8.05
CA GLY A 5 8.05 -1.25 7.90
C GLY A 5 7.07 -1.15 6.72
N ILE A 6 6.91 -2.21 5.92
CA ILE A 6 6.04 -2.24 4.74
C ILE A 6 4.84 -3.16 4.99
N ALA A 7 3.65 -2.72 4.61
CA ALA A 7 2.44 -3.51 4.71
C ALA A 7 2.44 -4.65 3.68
N GLN A 8 2.18 -5.86 4.19
CA GLN A 8 2.11 -7.09 3.43
C GLN A 8 0.85 -7.87 3.74
N GLU A 9 0.26 -8.46 2.70
CA GLU A 9 -0.75 -9.51 2.83
C GLU A 9 -0.11 -10.89 2.81
N TYR A 10 -0.81 -11.90 3.35
CA TYR A 10 -0.32 -13.29 3.35
C TYR A 10 -0.10 -13.85 1.93
N CYS A 11 -0.74 -13.26 0.93
CA CYS A 11 -0.72 -13.64 -0.48
C CYS A 11 0.15 -12.72 -1.38
N ASP A 12 0.89 -11.78 -0.79
CA ASP A 12 1.75 -10.86 -1.56
C ASP A 12 2.93 -11.59 -2.21
N ALA A 13 3.52 -12.55 -1.51
CA ALA A 13 4.77 -13.21 -1.91
C ALA A 13 4.61 -14.12 -3.14
N ASP A 14 3.49 -14.85 -3.21
CA ASP A 14 3.16 -15.75 -4.32
C ASP A 14 2.23 -15.10 -5.35
N PHE A 15 1.82 -13.84 -5.12
CA PHE A 15 0.89 -13.08 -5.96
C PHE A 15 -0.47 -13.79 -6.14
N SER A 16 -0.91 -14.53 -5.10
CA SER A 16 -2.18 -15.27 -5.10
C SER A 16 -3.37 -14.46 -4.59
N CYS A 17 -3.17 -13.18 -4.24
CA CYS A 17 -4.25 -12.34 -3.75
C CYS A 17 -5.37 -12.21 -4.79
N ASN A 18 -6.58 -11.97 -4.29
CA ASN A 18 -7.75 -11.70 -5.11
C ASN A 18 -8.07 -10.19 -5.06
N GLY A 19 -9.18 -9.81 -5.70
CA GLY A 19 -9.63 -8.42 -5.74
C GLY A 19 -9.81 -7.82 -4.34
N ASP A 20 -10.42 -8.56 -3.42
CA ASP A 20 -10.75 -8.10 -2.08
C ASP A 20 -9.50 -7.87 -1.23
N THR A 21 -8.63 -8.88 -1.12
CA THR A 21 -7.37 -8.78 -0.36
C THR A 21 -6.45 -7.70 -0.91
N GLY A 22 -6.51 -7.45 -2.23
CA GLY A 22 -5.82 -6.35 -2.88
C GLY A 22 -6.12 -4.96 -2.30
N MET A 23 -7.33 -4.74 -1.76
CA MET A 23 -7.75 -3.42 -1.24
C MET A 23 -7.38 -3.18 0.23
N PHE A 24 -7.12 -4.23 1.01
CA PHE A 24 -7.03 -4.13 2.47
C PHE A 24 -5.95 -3.16 2.94
N LYS A 25 -4.75 -3.23 2.36
CA LYS A 25 -3.64 -2.33 2.74
C LYS A 25 -3.96 -0.85 2.51
N GLY A 26 -4.59 -0.49 1.38
CA GLY A 26 -5.01 0.89 1.12
C GLY A 26 -6.06 1.38 2.12
N ILE A 27 -7.05 0.54 2.45
CA ILE A 27 -8.05 0.83 3.48
C ILE A 27 -7.41 1.02 4.85
N MET A 28 -6.42 0.19 5.18
CA MET A 28 -5.64 0.31 6.41
C MET A 28 -4.86 1.64 6.47
N MET A 29 -4.21 2.07 5.37
CA MET A 29 -3.51 3.36 5.32
C MET A 29 -4.46 4.54 5.54
N ARG A 30 -5.65 4.51 4.93
CA ARG A 30 -6.72 5.48 5.23
C ARG A 30 -7.08 5.49 6.72
N GLY A 31 -7.29 4.32 7.30
CA GLY A 31 -7.65 4.19 8.72
C GLY A 31 -6.59 4.79 9.65
N PHE A 32 -5.30 4.51 9.39
CA PHE A 32 -4.21 5.11 10.16
C PHE A 32 -4.16 6.63 10.02
N TYR A 33 -4.36 7.16 8.82
CA TYR A 33 -4.42 8.60 8.60
C TYR A 33 -5.53 9.28 9.43
N GLU A 34 -6.74 8.73 9.44
CA GLU A 34 -7.84 9.29 10.25
C GLU A 34 -7.55 9.21 11.75
N VAL A 35 -6.94 8.11 12.21
CA VAL A 35 -6.49 7.96 13.60
C VAL A 35 -5.42 8.99 13.96
N TYR A 36 -4.45 9.23 13.08
CA TYR A 36 -3.43 10.27 13.27
C TYR A 36 -4.05 11.67 13.36
N LYS A 37 -4.99 12.00 12.46
CA LYS A 37 -5.70 13.29 12.51
C LYS A 37 -6.45 13.51 13.82
N ALA A 38 -7.09 12.47 14.34
CA ALA A 38 -7.83 12.54 15.59
C ALA A 38 -6.89 12.58 16.83
N ARG A 39 -5.77 11.86 16.78
CA ARG A 39 -4.82 11.75 17.90
C ARG A 39 -3.37 11.58 17.40
N PRO A 40 -2.64 12.68 17.12
CA PRO A 40 -1.31 12.61 16.52
C PRO A 40 -0.27 11.81 17.32
N SER A 41 -0.42 11.71 18.65
CA SER A 41 0.51 10.98 19.53
C SER A 41 0.22 9.49 19.67
N VAL A 42 -0.85 8.98 19.06
CA VAL A 42 -1.20 7.55 19.13
C VAL A 42 -0.11 6.68 18.49
N GLY A 43 0.13 5.50 19.06
CA GLY A 43 1.23 4.63 18.60
C GLY A 43 2.62 5.29 18.71
N GLY A 44 2.80 6.21 19.66
CA GLY A 44 4.06 6.95 19.83
C GLY A 44 4.33 8.00 18.75
N GLY A 45 3.32 8.39 17.96
CA GLY A 45 3.48 9.34 16.86
C GLY A 45 4.13 8.73 15.61
N GLY A 46 4.19 7.40 15.51
CA GLY A 46 4.85 6.70 14.39
C GLY A 46 4.01 6.62 13.10
N ILE A 47 2.73 7.01 13.12
CA ILE A 47 1.84 6.86 11.96
C ILE A 47 2.35 7.63 10.72
N PRO A 48 2.76 8.91 10.81
CA PRO A 48 3.29 9.63 9.63
C PRO A 48 4.46 8.90 8.97
N GLN A 49 5.37 8.33 9.77
CA GLN A 49 6.50 7.56 9.23
C GLN A 49 6.05 6.24 8.58
N LEU A 50 5.06 5.55 9.16
CA LEU A 50 4.47 4.35 8.57
C LEU A 50 3.86 4.66 7.19
N LEU A 51 3.05 5.72 7.09
CA LEU A 51 2.42 6.14 5.84
C LEU A 51 3.48 6.48 4.79
N LYS A 52 4.48 7.28 5.17
CA LYS A 52 5.58 7.66 4.29
C LYS A 52 6.40 6.46 3.80
N ASN A 53 6.79 5.55 4.70
CA ASN A 53 7.58 4.37 4.33
C ASN A 53 6.87 3.51 3.28
N ASN A 54 5.56 3.32 3.42
CA ASN A 54 4.78 2.54 2.48
C ASN A 54 4.66 3.26 1.12
N ALA A 55 4.39 4.57 1.12
CA ALA A 55 4.33 5.35 -0.12
C ALA A 55 5.66 5.37 -0.87
N ASP A 56 6.77 5.59 -0.16
CA ASP A 56 8.12 5.58 -0.75
C ASP A 56 8.44 4.20 -1.36
N SER A 57 8.14 3.12 -0.63
CA SER A 57 8.38 1.76 -1.13
C SER A 57 7.53 1.43 -2.35
N ILE A 58 6.26 1.83 -2.36
CA ILE A 58 5.39 1.65 -3.53
C ILE A 58 5.99 2.38 -4.74
N TRP A 59 6.35 3.65 -4.57
CA TRP A 59 6.83 4.51 -5.65
C TRP A 59 8.13 4.00 -6.27
N ASN A 60 9.04 3.51 -5.43
CA ASN A 60 10.38 3.08 -5.83
C ASN A 60 10.42 1.62 -6.29
N ASN A 61 9.65 0.73 -5.66
CA ASN A 61 9.79 -0.73 -5.82
C ASN A 61 8.58 -1.40 -6.49
N ALA A 62 7.38 -0.84 -6.33
CA ALA A 62 6.13 -1.45 -6.78
C ALA A 62 5.44 -0.66 -7.91
N ARG A 63 6.16 0.26 -8.57
CA ARG A 63 5.67 1.05 -9.71
C ARG A 63 6.25 0.53 -11.02
N ASN A 64 5.39 0.41 -12.02
CA ASN A 64 5.81 0.21 -13.40
C ASN A 64 6.41 1.52 -13.94
N THR A 65 7.69 1.50 -14.30
CA THR A 65 8.41 2.69 -14.76
C THR A 65 7.95 3.19 -16.14
N LYS A 66 7.25 2.38 -16.92
CA LYS A 66 6.78 2.75 -18.27
C LYS A 66 5.44 3.48 -18.26
N ASN A 67 4.55 3.16 -17.33
CA ASN A 67 3.16 3.66 -17.33
C ASN A 67 2.62 4.06 -15.95
N ASN A 68 3.46 4.06 -14.91
CA ASN A 68 3.12 4.42 -13.54
C ASN A 68 2.04 3.56 -12.86
N MET A 69 1.70 2.40 -13.42
CA MET A 69 0.84 1.44 -12.72
C MET A 69 1.50 0.98 -11.41
N LEU A 70 0.69 0.84 -10.36
CA LEU A 70 1.15 0.41 -9.04
C LEU A 70 0.69 -1.03 -8.78
N GLY A 71 1.56 -1.82 -8.14
CA GLY A 71 1.36 -3.25 -7.91
C GLY A 71 0.90 -3.61 -6.51
N LEU A 72 0.57 -4.91 -6.35
CA LEU A 72 0.14 -5.52 -5.10
C LEU A 72 1.27 -5.55 -4.05
N ASN A 73 2.42 -6.10 -4.40
CA ASN A 73 3.55 -6.25 -3.48
C ASN A 73 4.29 -4.92 -3.34
N TRP A 74 4.07 -4.23 -2.22
CA TRP A 74 4.62 -2.90 -1.95
C TRP A 74 6.12 -2.92 -1.65
N SER A 75 6.69 -4.08 -1.30
CA SER A 75 8.14 -4.29 -1.21
C SER A 75 8.78 -4.51 -2.58
N GLY A 76 7.97 -4.62 -3.64
CA GLY A 76 8.39 -4.88 -5.00
C GLY A 76 8.82 -6.33 -5.25
N PRO A 77 9.21 -6.64 -6.50
CA PRO A 77 9.12 -5.75 -7.67
C PRO A 77 7.67 -5.58 -8.16
N PHE A 78 7.44 -4.59 -9.05
CA PHE A 78 6.15 -4.46 -9.75
C PHE A 78 5.82 -5.74 -10.54
N LYS A 79 4.60 -6.24 -10.37
CA LYS A 79 4.01 -7.30 -11.19
C LYS A 79 2.54 -6.98 -11.45
N ALA A 80 2.13 -7.05 -12.71
CA ALA A 80 0.74 -6.90 -13.10
C ALA A 80 0.00 -8.24 -12.97
N SER A 81 -1.22 -8.22 -12.43
CA SER A 81 -2.16 -9.34 -12.59
C SER A 81 -2.64 -9.42 -14.04
N THR A 82 -2.96 -10.63 -14.52
CA THR A 82 -3.63 -10.80 -15.82
C THR A 82 -5.12 -10.46 -15.75
N GLN A 83 -5.71 -10.48 -14.55
CA GLN A 83 -7.11 -10.13 -14.31
C GLN A 83 -7.26 -8.63 -14.12
N ILE A 84 -8.16 -8.01 -14.88
CA ILE A 84 -8.35 -6.55 -14.90
C ILE A 84 -8.84 -6.01 -13.55
N ASP A 85 -9.78 -6.69 -12.91
CA ASP A 85 -10.34 -6.27 -11.62
C ASP A 85 -9.26 -6.28 -10.54
N TYR A 86 -8.35 -7.26 -10.57
CA TYR A 86 -7.26 -7.34 -9.60
C TYR A 86 -6.25 -6.24 -9.84
N ARG A 87 -5.91 -5.96 -11.10
CA ARG A 87 -5.04 -4.80 -11.44
C ARG A 87 -5.63 -3.50 -10.91
N LEU A 88 -6.95 -3.33 -11.02
CA LEU A 88 -7.64 -2.14 -10.53
C LEU A 88 -7.55 -2.03 -9.00
N THR A 89 -7.90 -3.09 -8.27
CA THR A 89 -7.88 -3.05 -6.80
C THR A 89 -6.48 -2.85 -6.25
N TYR A 90 -5.47 -3.51 -6.83
CA TYR A 90 -4.07 -3.34 -6.43
C TYR A 90 -3.61 -1.90 -6.65
N HIS A 91 -3.95 -1.34 -7.81
CA HIS A 91 -3.58 0.03 -8.14
C HIS A 91 -4.28 1.05 -7.24
N ILE A 92 -5.59 0.91 -7.00
CA ILE A 92 -6.35 1.80 -6.11
C ILE A 92 -5.80 1.75 -4.69
N SER A 93 -5.52 0.55 -4.17
CA SER A 93 -4.97 0.34 -2.84
C SER A 93 -3.63 1.04 -2.65
N ALA A 94 -2.73 0.89 -3.62
CA ALA A 94 -1.45 1.58 -3.62
C ALA A 94 -1.61 3.11 -3.77
N THR A 95 -2.53 3.58 -4.62
CA THR A 95 -2.84 5.01 -4.77
C THR A 95 -3.36 5.62 -3.47
N MET A 96 -4.20 4.91 -2.70
CA MET A 96 -4.62 5.37 -1.36
C MET A 96 -3.41 5.61 -0.45
N ALA A 97 -2.44 4.68 -0.43
CA ALA A 97 -1.25 4.85 0.39
C ALA A 97 -0.44 6.10 0.00
N LEU A 98 -0.32 6.39 -1.30
CA LEU A 98 0.33 7.61 -1.79
C LEU A 98 -0.42 8.88 -1.35
N VAL A 99 -1.75 8.89 -1.52
CA VAL A 99 -2.59 10.04 -1.16
C VAL A 99 -2.57 10.31 0.35
N TYR A 100 -2.64 9.28 1.18
CA TYR A 100 -2.63 9.47 2.63
C TYR A 100 -1.23 9.73 3.20
N ALA A 101 -0.18 9.53 2.41
CA ALA A 101 1.17 9.94 2.76
C ALA A 101 1.50 11.39 2.35
N SER A 102 0.76 11.98 1.38
CA SER A 102 0.86 13.40 1.07
C SER A 102 0.08 14.22 2.11
N LEU A 103 0.75 14.53 3.21
CA LEU A 103 0.29 15.48 4.22
C LEU A 103 0.37 16.93 3.71
#